data_AF-A0A1E7FC81-F1
#
_entry.id   AF-A0A1E7FC81-F1
#
_cell.length_a   1.000
_cell.length_b   1.000
_cell.length_c   1.000
_cell.angle_alpha   90.00
_cell.angle_beta   90.00
_cell.angle_gamma   90.00
#
_symmetry.space_group_name_H-M   'P 1'
#
loop_
_entity.id
_entity.type
_entity.pdbx_description
1 polymer ?
#
loop_
_entity_poly.entity_id
_entity_poly.type
_entity_poly.pdbx_seq_one_letter_code
_entity_poly.pdbx_strand_id
1 'polypeptide(L)'
;MDFLPTIMEVLDVDRPKEQQSWALDGRSILPLLRNASSFKWRDTKEGPRSLGFGHHDPALNVANGWGYRFGRWKYVEGSVSCNISDCRKPQLFNLAKDIGERHDISEEYPDILADIKLKFRDWHESVMKSRLEESKCRNSNQLMMPQSFARLI
;
A
#
# COMPACT_ATOMS: atom_id res chain seq x y z
N MET A 1 -2.97 -3.85 -6.38
CA MET A 1 -4.14 -3.83 -5.48
C MET A 1 -5.43 -3.42 -6.19
N ASP A 2 -5.41 -2.48 -7.14
CA ASP A 2 -6.64 -1.88 -7.69
C ASP A 2 -7.42 -2.71 -8.69
N PHE A 3 -6.76 -3.66 -9.35
CA PHE A 3 -7.42 -4.50 -10.33
C PHE A 3 -8.57 -5.29 -9.73
N LEU A 4 -8.44 -5.81 -8.50
CA LEU A 4 -9.51 -6.57 -7.84
C LEU A 4 -10.81 -5.75 -7.70
N PRO A 5 -10.85 -4.60 -6.99
CA PRO A 5 -12.07 -3.81 -6.88
C PRO A 5 -12.55 -3.27 -8.23
N THR A 6 -11.65 -3.02 -9.18
CA THR A 6 -12.03 -2.57 -10.53
C THR A 6 -12.77 -3.66 -11.29
N ILE A 7 -12.25 -4.89 -11.29
CA ILE A 7 -12.86 -6.03 -11.97
C ILE A 7 -14.19 -6.39 -11.30
N MET A 8 -14.25 -6.33 -9.96
CA MET A 8 -15.50 -6.54 -9.23
C MET A 8 -16.58 -5.54 -9.64
N GLU A 9 -16.26 -4.25 -9.75
CA GLU A 9 -17.20 -3.22 -10.22
C GLU A 9 -17.60 -3.43 -11.69
N VAL A 10 -16.67 -3.85 -12.56
CA VAL A 10 -16.96 -4.15 -13.97
C VAL A 10 -17.91 -5.35 -14.11
N LEU A 11 -17.74 -6.38 -13.29
CA LEU A 11 -18.52 -7.61 -13.32
C LEU A 11 -19.80 -7.54 -12.48
N ASP A 12 -20.01 -6.46 -11.74
CA ASP A 12 -21.13 -6.29 -10.80
C ASP A 12 -21.19 -7.42 -9.77
N VAL A 13 -20.04 -7.70 -9.14
CA VAL A 13 -19.93 -8.76 -8.11
C VAL A 13 -19.42 -8.21 -6.78
N ASP A 14 -20.02 -8.69 -5.70
CA ASP A 14 -19.64 -8.36 -4.33
C ASP A 14 -18.67 -9.37 -3.72
N ARG A 15 -17.98 -8.96 -2.66
CA ARG A 15 -17.27 -9.91 -1.77
C ARG A 15 -18.28 -10.80 -1.04
N PRO A 16 -17.89 -12.04 -0.67
CA PRO A 16 -18.67 -12.88 0.24
C PRO A 16 -19.09 -12.14 1.50
N LYS A 17 -20.26 -12.50 2.07
CA LYS A 17 -20.84 -11.84 3.24
C LYS A 17 -19.86 -11.75 4.42
N GLU A 18 -19.11 -12.82 4.67
CA GLU A 18 -18.13 -12.86 5.77
C GLU A 18 -16.91 -11.95 5.57
N GLN A 19 -16.70 -11.42 4.36
CA GLN A 19 -15.57 -10.58 4.00
C GLN A 19 -15.98 -9.12 3.73
N GLN A 20 -17.26 -8.79 3.82
CA GLN A 20 -17.72 -7.43 3.49
C GLN A 20 -17.15 -6.36 4.41
N SER A 21 -16.89 -6.70 5.68
CA SER A 21 -16.27 -5.80 6.65
C SER A 21 -14.75 -5.71 6.56
N TRP A 22 -14.10 -6.58 5.78
CA TRP A 22 -12.63 -6.60 5.69
C TRP A 22 -12.12 -5.39 4.91
N ALA A 23 -10.97 -4.87 5.28
CA ALA A 23 -10.37 -3.78 4.51
C ALA A 23 -9.96 -4.26 3.11
N LEU A 24 -9.89 -3.33 2.16
CA LEU A 24 -9.35 -3.56 0.83
C LEU A 24 -8.41 -2.41 0.48
N ASP A 25 -7.15 -2.71 0.22
CA ASP A 25 -6.16 -1.66 -0.09
C ASP A 25 -6.46 -0.93 -1.41
N GLY A 26 -6.99 -1.67 -2.38
CA GLY A 26 -7.28 -1.13 -3.70
C GLY A 26 -8.55 -0.28 -3.72
N ARG A 27 -8.59 0.68 -4.65
CA ARG A 27 -9.83 1.37 -5.04
C ARG A 27 -10.08 1.12 -6.52
N SER A 28 -11.34 0.97 -6.93
CA SER A 28 -11.66 0.83 -8.35
C SER A 28 -11.18 2.04 -9.14
N ILE A 29 -10.56 1.80 -10.29
CA ILE A 29 -10.17 2.85 -11.25
C ILE A 29 -11.20 3.01 -12.37
N LEU A 30 -12.33 2.30 -12.32
CA LEU A 30 -13.35 2.35 -13.37
C LEU A 30 -13.89 3.77 -13.63
N PRO A 31 -14.10 4.63 -12.61
CA PRO A 31 -14.49 6.03 -12.84
C PRO A 31 -13.46 6.82 -13.66
N LEU A 32 -12.17 6.58 -13.43
CA LEU A 32 -11.07 7.18 -14.20
C LEU A 32 -11.08 6.67 -15.65
N LEU A 33 -11.32 5.36 -15.86
CA LEU A 33 -11.38 4.78 -17.20
C LEU A 33 -12.58 5.29 -18.00
N ARG A 34 -13.73 5.52 -17.36
CA ARG A 34 -14.95 6.01 -17.99
C ARG A 34 -14.91 7.51 -18.29
N ASN A 35 -14.25 8.31 -17.45
CA ASN A 35 -14.24 9.77 -17.60
C ASN A 35 -12.90 10.39 -17.16
N ALA A 36 -11.84 10.06 -17.91
CA ALA A 36 -10.47 10.43 -17.56
C ALA A 36 -10.23 11.95 -17.47
N SER A 37 -10.98 12.75 -18.26
CA SER A 37 -10.80 14.19 -18.34
C SER A 37 -11.40 14.95 -17.15
N SER A 38 -12.52 14.49 -16.59
CA SER A 38 -13.21 15.16 -15.49
C SER A 38 -12.94 14.55 -14.11
N PHE A 39 -12.55 13.28 -14.03
CA PHE A 39 -12.38 12.61 -12.74
C PHE A 39 -11.18 13.15 -11.95
N LYS A 40 -11.42 13.48 -10.68
CA LYS A 40 -10.38 13.93 -9.74
C LYS A 40 -10.52 13.19 -8.42
N TRP A 41 -9.48 12.47 -8.02
CA TRP A 41 -9.43 11.76 -6.74
C TRP A 41 -9.66 12.67 -5.52
N ARG A 42 -9.24 13.93 -5.60
CA ARG A 42 -9.46 14.91 -4.53
C ARG A 42 -10.93 15.28 -4.31
N ASP A 43 -11.79 15.02 -5.29
CA ASP A 43 -13.21 15.37 -5.24
C ASP A 43 -14.07 14.18 -4.77
N THR A 44 -13.46 13.02 -4.50
CA THR A 44 -14.16 11.85 -3.94
C THR A 44 -14.23 11.93 -2.42
N LYS A 45 -15.20 11.24 -1.80
CA LYS A 45 -15.37 11.22 -0.33
C LYS A 45 -14.13 10.69 0.39
N GLU A 46 -13.38 9.81 -0.27
CA GLU A 46 -12.20 9.14 0.24
C GLU A 46 -10.92 9.97 0.08
N GLY A 47 -11.00 11.13 -0.56
CA GLY A 47 -9.92 12.09 -0.72
C GLY A 47 -8.69 11.57 -1.48
N PRO A 48 -7.54 12.26 -1.35
CA PRO A 48 -6.29 11.85 -1.99
C PRO A 48 -5.92 10.41 -1.64
N ARG A 49 -5.48 9.68 -2.66
CA ARG A 49 -5.11 8.27 -2.51
C ARG A 49 -3.81 8.14 -1.72
N SER A 50 -3.82 7.25 -0.73
CA SER A 50 -2.63 6.74 -0.07
C SER A 50 -2.16 5.44 -0.74
N LEU A 51 -0.85 5.22 -0.77
CA LEU A 51 -0.24 3.97 -1.25
C LEU A 51 0.96 3.65 -0.37
N GLY A 52 0.90 2.53 0.36
CA GLY A 52 2.05 2.02 1.11
C GLY A 52 2.71 0.83 0.40
N PHE A 53 4.01 0.71 0.62
CA PHE A 53 4.87 -0.31 0.04
C PHE A 53 5.82 -0.80 1.13
N GLY A 54 6.00 -2.12 1.22
CA GLY A 54 6.99 -2.74 2.10
C GLY A 54 7.72 -3.85 1.34
N HIS A 55 8.94 -4.15 1.75
CA HIS A 55 9.74 -5.20 1.13
C HIS A 55 10.00 -6.36 2.11
N HIS A 56 9.81 -7.59 1.62
CA HIS A 56 9.89 -8.88 2.32
C HIS A 56 9.02 -9.08 3.56
N ASP A 57 9.25 -8.31 4.62
CA ASP A 57 8.70 -8.53 5.95
C ASP A 57 7.92 -7.30 6.42
N PRO A 58 6.69 -7.48 6.96
CA PRO A 58 5.86 -6.35 7.38
C PRO A 58 6.34 -5.67 8.67
N ALA A 59 7.31 -6.22 9.40
CA ALA A 59 7.87 -5.57 10.58
C ALA A 59 8.56 -4.24 10.20
N LEU A 60 8.33 -3.21 11.01
CA LEU A 60 8.95 -1.89 10.85
C LEU A 60 10.42 -1.92 11.30
N ASN A 61 11.26 -2.55 10.50
CA ASN A 61 12.71 -2.60 10.65
C ASN A 61 13.38 -1.97 9.43
N VAL A 62 14.29 -1.01 9.62
CA VAL A 62 15.02 -0.32 8.55
C VAL A 62 15.68 -1.26 7.53
N ALA A 63 15.96 -2.52 7.88
CA ALA A 63 16.43 -3.55 6.96
C ALA A 63 15.40 -4.02 5.93
N ASN A 64 14.11 -3.94 6.24
CA ASN A 64 13.03 -4.39 5.36
C ASN A 64 12.70 -3.33 4.32
N GLY A 65 12.79 -2.04 4.68
CA GLY A 65 12.50 -0.92 3.78
C GLY A 65 11.01 -0.73 3.50
N TRP A 66 10.57 0.51 3.50
CA TRP A 66 9.20 0.88 3.19
C TRP A 66 9.09 2.22 2.49
N GLY A 67 7.94 2.42 1.86
CA GLY A 67 7.57 3.69 1.27
C GLY A 67 6.08 3.96 1.45
N TYR A 68 5.72 5.23 1.51
CA TYR A 68 4.34 5.68 1.59
C TYR A 68 4.13 6.92 0.75
N ARG A 69 3.10 6.93 -0.07
CA ARG A 69 2.72 8.08 -0.90
C ARG A 69 1.37 8.60 -0.45
N PHE A 70 1.29 9.91 -0.23
CA PHE A 70 0.05 10.61 0.02
C PHE A 70 0.02 11.93 -0.77
N GLY A 71 -0.87 12.01 -1.76
CA GLY A 71 -0.91 13.15 -2.68
C GLY A 71 0.40 13.31 -3.45
N ARG A 72 1.09 14.44 -3.25
CA ARG A 72 2.39 14.73 -3.87
C ARG A 72 3.59 14.27 -3.06
N TRP A 73 3.38 13.91 -1.79
CA TRP A 73 4.43 13.58 -0.87
C TRP A 73 4.72 12.09 -0.94
N LYS A 74 6.00 11.74 -0.89
CA LYS A 74 6.46 10.37 -0.73
C LYS A 74 7.46 10.32 0.41
N TYR A 75 7.20 9.41 1.33
CA TYR A 75 8.07 9.02 2.43
C TYR A 75 8.74 7.70 2.07
N VAL A 76 10.04 7.58 2.36
CA VAL A 76 10.83 6.36 2.20
C VAL A 76 11.74 6.22 3.41
N GLU A 77 11.93 5.01 3.91
CA GLU A 77 12.95 4.72 4.93
C GLU A 77 13.45 3.28 4.76
N GLY A 78 14.75 3.09 5.00
CA GLY A 78 15.35 1.76 4.94
C GLY A 78 15.46 1.16 3.55
N SER A 79 15.61 1.99 2.50
CA SER A 79 15.67 1.51 1.12
C SER A 79 16.75 0.43 0.95
N VAL A 80 16.34 -0.75 0.50
CA VAL A 80 17.24 -1.90 0.26
C VAL A 80 17.97 -1.82 -1.07
N SER A 81 17.52 -0.96 -1.99
CA SER A 81 18.17 -0.73 -3.28
C SER A 81 19.30 0.29 -3.19
N CYS A 82 19.51 0.89 -2.01
CA CYS A 82 20.49 1.94 -1.81
C CYS A 82 21.44 1.59 -0.66
N ASN A 83 22.72 1.51 -0.98
CA ASN A 83 23.76 1.04 -0.05
C ASN A 83 24.50 2.16 0.69
N ILE A 84 24.08 3.42 0.53
CA ILE A 84 24.62 4.55 1.32
C ILE A 84 23.77 4.77 2.57
N SER A 85 24.40 5.23 3.66
CA SER A 85 23.76 5.43 4.96
C SER A 85 22.57 6.39 4.91
N ASP A 86 22.62 7.39 4.02
CA ASP A 86 21.55 8.39 3.86
C ASP A 86 20.23 7.81 3.32
N CYS A 87 20.25 6.65 2.68
CA CYS A 87 19.02 5.98 2.24
C CYS A 87 18.36 5.13 3.33
N ARG A 88 19.02 5.02 4.49
CA ARG A 88 18.53 4.25 5.63
C ARG A 88 17.73 5.13 6.60
N LYS A 89 17.98 6.45 6.61
CA LYS A 89 17.20 7.41 7.39
C LYS A 89 15.82 7.68 6.74
N PRO A 90 14.85 8.24 7.50
CA PRO A 90 13.63 8.78 6.92
C PRO A 90 13.92 9.85 5.86
N GLN A 91 13.30 9.74 4.70
CA GLN A 91 13.42 10.69 3.59
C GLN A 91 12.04 11.17 3.16
N LEU A 92 11.97 12.42 2.69
CA LEU A 92 10.75 13.03 2.19
C LEU A 92 11.00 13.61 0.79
N PHE A 93 10.10 13.31 -0.15
CA PHE A 93 10.16 13.80 -1.51
C PHE A 93 8.84 14.44 -1.94
N ASN A 94 8.93 15.49 -2.75
CA ASN A 94 7.79 16.10 -3.43
C ASN A 94 7.77 15.65 -4.90
N LEU A 95 7.02 14.60 -5.19
CA LEU A 95 6.95 13.99 -6.53
C LEU A 95 6.37 14.91 -7.61
N ALA A 96 5.71 16.00 -7.23
CA ALA A 96 5.22 16.99 -8.20
C ALA A 96 6.35 17.90 -8.73
N LYS A 97 7.47 18.01 -8.00
CA LYS A 97 8.64 18.81 -8.38
C LYS A 97 9.88 17.96 -8.66
N ASP A 98 9.94 16.79 -8.05
CA ASP A 98 11.07 15.86 -8.11
C ASP A 98 10.56 14.43 -8.31
N ILE A 99 10.22 14.09 -9.56
CA ILE A 99 9.77 12.75 -9.93
C ILE A 99 10.86 11.68 -9.76
N GLY A 100 12.13 12.10 -9.73
CA GLY A 100 13.28 11.22 -9.65
C GLY A 100 13.79 10.97 -8.24
N GLU A 101 13.16 11.56 -7.22
CA GLU A 101 13.53 11.41 -5.81
C GLU A 101 15.02 11.74 -5.56
N ARG A 102 15.49 12.82 -6.19
CA ARG A 102 16.89 13.25 -6.16
C ARG A 102 17.20 14.18 -4.99
N HIS A 103 16.20 14.89 -4.48
CA HIS A 103 16.37 15.91 -3.45
C HIS A 103 15.51 15.58 -2.23
N ASP A 104 16.15 15.06 -1.18
CA ASP A 104 15.50 14.82 0.11
C ASP A 104 15.25 16.16 0.82
N ILE A 105 13.99 16.43 1.13
CA ILE A 105 13.51 17.67 1.76
C ILE A 105 12.98 17.43 3.18
N SER A 106 13.38 16.31 3.80
CA SER A 106 12.99 15.93 5.16
C SER A 106 13.37 16.98 6.22
N GLU A 107 14.56 17.57 6.10
CA GLU A 107 15.04 18.63 7.00
C GLU A 107 14.39 20.00 6.73
N GLU A 108 13.99 20.26 5.48
CA GLU A 108 13.32 21.51 5.08
C GLU A 108 11.86 21.55 5.54
N TYR A 109 11.18 20.40 5.62
CA TYR A 109 9.76 20.29 5.97
C TYR A 109 9.51 19.22 7.05
N PRO A 110 10.03 19.40 8.28
CA PRO A 110 9.92 18.41 9.35
C PRO A 110 8.46 18.13 9.76
N ASP A 111 7.58 19.13 9.71
CA ASP A 111 6.16 18.97 10.03
C ASP A 111 5.45 18.07 9.02
N ILE A 112 5.82 18.18 7.73
CA ILE A 112 5.25 17.35 6.65
C ILE A 112 5.76 15.92 6.80
N LEU A 113 7.04 15.74 7.15
CA LEU A 113 7.60 14.43 7.46
C LEU A 113 6.87 13.78 8.63
N ALA A 114 6.58 14.53 9.70
CA ALA A 114 5.84 14.03 10.84
C ALA A 114 4.41 13.59 10.47
N ASP A 115 3.67 14.41 9.71
CA ASP A 115 2.32 14.10 9.26
C ASP A 115 2.28 12.86 8.35
N ILE A 116 3.19 12.74 7.36
CA ILE A 116 3.19 11.57 6.48
C ILE A 116 3.60 10.29 7.22
N LYS A 117 4.49 10.37 8.21
CA LYS A 117 4.85 9.23 9.07
C LYS A 117 3.68 8.75 9.92
N LEU A 118 2.85 9.69 10.41
CA LEU A 118 1.61 9.36 11.09
C LEU A 118 0.65 8.60 10.17
N LYS A 119 0.40 9.11 8.95
CA LYS A 119 -0.46 8.43 7.98
C LYS A 119 0.07 7.07 7.54
N PHE A 120 1.40 6.93 7.43
CA PHE A 120 2.05 5.66 7.17
C PHE A 120 1.78 4.66 8.28
N ARG A 121 1.92 5.06 9.55
CA ARG A 121 1.64 4.20 10.70
C ARG A 121 0.19 3.73 10.69
N ASP A 122 -0.76 4.65 10.50
CA ASP A 122 -2.18 4.32 10.47
C ASP A 122 -2.51 3.32 9.33
N TRP A 123 -1.89 3.51 8.16
CA TRP A 123 -2.00 2.56 7.05
C TRP A 123 -1.37 1.20 7.41
N HIS A 124 -0.16 1.19 7.97
CA HIS A 124 0.54 -0.04 8.33
C HIS A 124 -0.23 -0.86 9.35
N GLU A 125 -0.76 -0.23 10.40
CA GLU A 125 -1.62 -0.87 11.39
C GLU A 125 -2.87 -1.48 10.75
N SER A 126 -3.49 -0.79 9.80
CA SER A 126 -4.63 -1.33 9.06
C SER A 126 -4.28 -2.59 8.26
N VAL A 127 -3.11 -2.62 7.61
CA VAL A 127 -2.62 -3.80 6.88
C VAL A 127 -2.31 -4.95 7.84
N MET A 128 -1.70 -4.65 9.00
CA MET A 128 -1.41 -5.66 10.01
C MET A 128 -2.68 -6.29 10.56
N LYS A 129 -3.71 -5.49 10.82
CA LYS A 129 -5.04 -5.99 11.18
C LYS A 129 -5.58 -6.93 10.10
N SER A 130 -5.55 -6.53 8.82
CA SER A 130 -6.02 -7.41 7.75
C SER A 130 -5.27 -8.74 7.70
N ARG A 131 -3.95 -8.72 7.88
CA ARG A 131 -3.12 -9.92 7.88
C ARG A 131 -3.42 -10.88 9.04
N LEU A 132 -3.66 -10.34 10.24
CA LEU A 132 -3.80 -11.13 11.48
C LEU A 132 -5.23 -11.57 11.76
N GLU A 133 -6.21 -10.78 11.33
CA GLU A 133 -7.61 -10.93 11.73
C GLU A 133 -8.56 -11.14 10.55
N GLU A 134 -8.24 -10.62 9.38
CA GLU A 134 -9.11 -10.63 8.19
C GLU A 134 -8.63 -11.65 7.15
N SER A 135 -8.32 -12.86 7.60
CA SER A 135 -7.87 -13.96 6.75
C SER A 135 -8.53 -15.28 7.13
N LYS A 136 -9.05 -15.99 6.12
CA LYS A 136 -9.50 -17.38 6.29
C LYS A 136 -8.33 -18.36 6.43
N CYS A 137 -7.09 -17.90 6.21
CA CYS A 137 -5.88 -18.72 6.23
C CYS A 137 -5.27 -18.92 7.63
N ARG A 138 -6.01 -18.61 8.71
CA ARG A 138 -5.52 -18.68 10.10
C ARG A 138 -4.93 -20.04 10.52
N ASN A 139 -5.27 -21.13 9.82
CA ASN A 139 -4.70 -22.47 10.03
C ASN A 139 -3.87 -22.92 8.82
N SER A 140 -2.63 -22.45 8.69
CA SER A 140 -1.71 -22.90 7.64
C SER A 140 -1.40 -24.41 7.69
N ASN A 141 -1.67 -25.10 8.81
CA ASN A 141 -1.60 -26.56 8.90
C ASN A 141 -2.64 -27.31 8.01
N GLN A 142 -3.64 -26.62 7.46
CA GLN A 142 -4.60 -27.19 6.51
C GLN A 142 -4.28 -26.85 5.04
N LEU A 143 -3.24 -26.07 4.77
CA LEU A 143 -2.79 -25.75 3.40
C LEU A 143 -1.74 -26.76 2.89
N MET A 144 -1.76 -28.01 3.38
CA MET A 144 -1.09 -29.09 2.66
C MET A 144 -1.80 -29.26 1.32
N MET A 145 -1.04 -29.21 0.22
CA MET A 145 -1.56 -29.55 -1.09
C MET A 145 -2.32 -30.88 -0.99
N PRO A 146 -3.53 -30.99 -1.58
CA PRO A 146 -4.22 -32.26 -1.59
C PRO A 146 -3.28 -33.32 -2.16
N GLN A 147 -3.13 -34.46 -1.47
CA GLN A 147 -2.24 -35.55 -1.87
C GLN A 147 -2.56 -36.11 -3.27
N SER A 148 -3.68 -35.71 -3.88
CA SER A 148 -4.03 -36.00 -5.26
C SER A 148 -3.03 -35.46 -6.29
N PHE A 149 -2.19 -34.48 -5.96
CA PHE A 149 -1.13 -33.98 -6.85
C PHE A 149 0.24 -34.65 -6.64
N ALA A 150 0.42 -35.48 -5.61
CA ALA A 150 1.70 -36.11 -5.29
C ALA A 150 1.97 -37.42 -6.06
N ARG A 151 1.16 -37.78 -7.06
CA ARG A 151 1.28 -39.04 -7.82
C ARG A 151 1.57 -38.86 -9.32
N LEU A 152 2.10 -37.72 -9.75
CA LEU A 152 2.39 -37.45 -11.17
C LEU A 152 3.86 -37.11 -11.47
N ILE A 153 4.81 -37.50 -10.61
CA ILE A 153 6.24 -37.50 -10.92
C ILE A 153 6.86 -38.79 -10.41
#